data_AF-A0A8H4F4Q2-F1
#
_entry.id   AF-A0A8H4F4Q2-F1
#
_cell.length_a   1.000
_cell.length_b   1.000
_cell.length_c   1.000
_cell.angle_alpha   90.00
_cell.angle_beta   90.00
_cell.angle_gamma   90.00
#
_symmetry.space_group_name_H-M   'P 1'
#
loop_
_entity.id
_entity.type
_entity.pdbx_description
1 polymer ?
#
loop_
_entity_poly.entity_id
_entity_poly.type
_entity_poly.pdbx_seq_one_letter_code
_entity_poly.pdbx_strand_id
1 'polypeptide(L)'
;MMLLGRKRPHSSKSTAQTAIVDTKSQLKETRSKEVMNIFMHQTELTPVENSLPTAKLRPDANMSFYKTSILSKHSEDIQLIWTLAIALTQPDQAALVKKWVRDLVEPGLENQLKRSQELHANDPFITTFVYMTFGQTDAASESAQAQNDFNLAMYIIHSETKDTTQVVQQQISDFKANGQWQTMSVFHKKCWYAVAGDLGYMAADDFAVTERVYWQCALGMYVWFGTRHGSFDLSRYNKALDDRTNSNLNQFKTTKHTAVPDDRCLWYQLLQWWIGNDKVANIDEWPSDLVWLLTVYKQPNTMDEKYALRWIEYLETQDMAELAIYATLFLKRPAEKLNHILRECEWSNEAKLINSYHIPKKQVYIAKALNAHDSWDYEGEFKCLIQGGLKEQAKMALLHFLLPKTYDENDAALKKSIHFLSEMPGPEDDAEIKTLRDTYTALLDKDNMEHADRYIKELQQLQQKYKSQNLHTLLQGLIESLMDYM
;
A
#
# COMPACT_ATOMS: atom_id res chain seq x y z
N MET A 1 21.03 -42.47 -3.45
CA MET A 1 21.33 -41.23 -2.70
C MET A 1 20.14 -40.30 -2.89
N MET A 2 19.14 -40.44 -2.02
CA MET A 2 17.83 -39.78 -2.08
C MET A 2 17.78 -38.70 -1.00
N LEU A 3 17.41 -37.47 -1.35
CA LEU A 3 17.08 -36.43 -0.39
C LEU A 3 15.56 -36.36 -0.25
N LEU A 4 15.07 -37.01 0.81
CA LEU A 4 13.71 -36.95 1.32
C LEU A 4 13.47 -35.65 2.10
N GLY A 5 12.34 -34.99 1.80
CA GLY A 5 11.39 -34.37 2.74
C GLY A 5 11.90 -33.41 3.82
N ARG A 6 11.46 -32.14 3.73
CA ARG A 6 11.24 -31.27 4.90
C ARG A 6 9.87 -30.58 4.81
N LYS A 7 8.79 -31.33 5.03
CA LYS A 7 7.61 -30.82 5.76
C LYS A 7 7.93 -30.97 7.24
N ARG A 8 7.81 -29.91 8.04
CA ARG A 8 7.93 -30.04 9.51
C ARG A 8 6.64 -30.62 10.08
N PRO A 9 6.73 -31.63 10.98
CA PRO A 9 5.57 -32.16 11.68
C PRO A 9 5.20 -31.27 12.88
N HIS A 10 3.90 -31.15 13.14
CA HIS A 10 3.38 -30.67 14.42
C HIS A 10 3.79 -31.64 15.53
N SER A 11 4.35 -31.11 16.63
CA SER A 11 4.36 -31.80 17.91
C SER A 11 4.00 -30.81 19.02
N SER A 12 2.83 -31.03 19.60
CA SER A 12 2.42 -30.47 20.88
C SER A 12 3.32 -30.99 22.00
N LYS A 13 3.93 -30.08 22.75
CA LYS A 13 4.16 -30.22 24.19
C LYS A 13 4.56 -28.87 24.79
N SER A 14 3.74 -28.47 25.77
CA SER A 14 3.94 -27.37 26.69
C SER A 14 5.38 -27.27 27.18
N THR A 15 5.99 -26.11 26.97
CA THR A 15 6.96 -25.52 27.87
C THR A 15 6.71 -24.02 27.83
N ALA A 16 6.37 -23.44 28.99
CA ALA A 16 6.15 -22.02 29.14
C ALA A 16 7.42 -21.25 28.73
N GLN A 17 7.47 -20.79 27.49
CA GLN A 17 8.38 -19.75 27.05
C GLN A 17 7.60 -18.45 27.14
N THR A 18 7.84 -17.69 28.19
CA THR A 18 7.57 -16.25 28.24
C THR A 18 8.28 -15.61 27.05
N ALA A 19 7.56 -15.48 25.94
CA ALA A 19 8.05 -14.79 24.76
C ALA A 19 8.26 -13.33 25.14
N ILE A 20 9.53 -12.91 25.14
CA ILE A 20 9.90 -11.52 24.94
C ILE A 20 9.34 -11.17 23.57
N VAL A 21 8.13 -10.61 23.53
CA VAL A 21 7.51 -10.25 22.28
C VAL A 21 8.24 -9.03 21.74
N ASP A 22 8.71 -9.11 20.49
CA ASP A 22 9.27 -7.97 19.77
C ASP A 22 8.19 -6.90 19.62
N THR A 23 8.25 -5.90 20.50
CA THR A 23 7.30 -4.81 20.59
C THR A 23 7.18 -4.03 19.28
N LYS A 24 8.24 -4.03 18.44
CA LYS A 24 8.20 -3.40 17.11
C LYS A 24 7.35 -4.20 16.12
N SER A 25 7.40 -5.53 16.17
CA SER A 25 6.58 -6.39 15.32
C SER A 25 5.10 -6.27 15.67
N GLN A 26 4.77 -6.30 16.96
CA GLN A 26 3.39 -6.09 17.43
C GLN A 26 2.85 -4.72 17.06
N LEU A 27 3.67 -3.66 17.18
CA LEU A 27 3.25 -2.31 16.82
C LEU A 27 2.91 -2.23 15.32
N LYS A 28 3.73 -2.82 14.46
CA LYS A 28 3.49 -2.88 13.00
C LYS A 28 2.24 -3.67 12.65
N GLU A 29 2.02 -4.82 13.28
CA GLU A 29 0.83 -5.63 13.08
C GLU A 29 -0.44 -4.87 13.49
N THR A 30 -0.42 -4.24 14.68
CA THR A 30 -1.55 -3.45 15.18
C THR A 30 -1.86 -2.28 14.25
N ARG A 31 -0.82 -1.58 13.76
CA ARG A 31 -0.97 -0.51 12.77
C ARG A 31 -1.58 -1.01 11.47
N SER A 32 -1.15 -2.17 10.98
CA SER A 32 -1.66 -2.75 9.73
C SER A 32 -3.15 -3.05 9.82
N LYS A 33 -3.60 -3.62 10.93
CA LYS A 33 -5.04 -3.85 11.20
C LYS A 33 -5.82 -2.53 11.27
N GLU A 34 -5.29 -1.53 11.96
CA GLU A 34 -5.92 -0.21 12.07
C GLU A 34 -6.06 0.48 10.71
N VAL A 35 -4.98 0.50 9.91
CA VAL A 35 -4.97 1.06 8.55
C VAL A 35 -6.00 0.35 7.68
N MET A 36 -6.01 -0.97 7.65
CA MET A 36 -6.96 -1.73 6.83
C MET A 36 -8.41 -1.52 7.29
N ASN A 37 -8.65 -1.45 8.61
CA ASN A 37 -9.98 -1.16 9.13
C ASN A 37 -10.47 0.21 8.69
N ILE A 38 -9.65 1.26 8.81
CA ILE A 38 -10.00 2.60 8.34
C ILE A 38 -10.27 2.57 6.83
N PHE A 39 -9.39 1.92 6.06
CA PHE A 39 -9.50 1.82 4.62
C PHE A 39 -10.83 1.20 4.19
N MET A 40 -11.23 0.08 4.80
CA MET A 40 -12.50 -0.60 4.52
C MET A 40 -13.74 0.27 4.75
N HIS A 41 -13.69 1.26 5.66
CA HIS A 41 -14.79 2.21 5.88
C HIS A 41 -14.81 3.35 4.85
N GLN A 42 -13.68 3.60 4.19
CA GLN A 42 -13.51 4.65 3.19
C GLN A 42 -13.70 4.15 1.75
N THR A 43 -14.00 2.87 1.57
CA THR A 43 -14.13 2.23 0.27
C THR A 43 -15.53 1.68 0.06
N GLU A 44 -15.89 1.53 -1.22
CA GLU A 44 -17.14 0.93 -1.66
C GLU A 44 -16.82 -0.21 -2.63
N LEU A 45 -17.47 -1.36 -2.42
CA LEU A 45 -17.42 -2.50 -3.31
C LEU A 45 -18.77 -2.63 -3.99
N THR A 46 -18.83 -2.37 -5.30
CA THR A 46 -20.05 -2.59 -6.08
C THR A 46 -20.05 -4.02 -6.61
N PRO A 47 -21.04 -4.87 -6.24
CA PRO A 47 -21.15 -6.22 -6.75
C PRO A 47 -21.33 -6.22 -8.27
N VAL A 48 -20.69 -7.16 -8.95
CA VAL A 48 -20.91 -7.43 -10.37
C VAL A 48 -21.30 -8.89 -10.51
N GLU A 49 -22.34 -9.17 -11.30
CA GLU A 49 -22.85 -10.53 -11.43
C GLU A 49 -21.76 -11.46 -12.01
N ASN A 50 -21.57 -12.62 -11.36
CA ASN A 50 -20.62 -13.66 -11.76
C ASN A 50 -19.16 -13.19 -11.95
N SER A 51 -18.77 -12.05 -11.37
CA SER A 51 -17.41 -11.49 -11.49
C SER A 51 -16.99 -10.78 -10.20
N LEU A 52 -15.71 -10.40 -10.13
CA LEU A 52 -15.18 -9.69 -8.97
C LEU A 52 -15.87 -8.32 -8.82
N PRO A 53 -16.03 -7.81 -7.58
CA PRO A 53 -16.63 -6.50 -7.38
C PRO A 53 -15.78 -5.41 -8.00
N THR A 54 -16.43 -4.31 -8.37
CA THR A 54 -15.72 -3.07 -8.68
C THR A 54 -15.40 -2.36 -7.37
N ALA A 55 -14.11 -2.26 -7.04
CA ALA A 55 -13.64 -1.59 -5.84
C ALA A 55 -13.26 -0.14 -6.14
N LYS A 56 -13.78 0.81 -5.34
CA LYS A 56 -13.45 2.24 -5.47
C LYS A 56 -13.35 2.89 -4.08
N LEU A 57 -12.54 3.95 -4.01
CA LEU A 57 -12.60 4.88 -2.88
C LEU A 57 -13.91 5.66 -2.94
N ARG A 58 -14.52 5.87 -1.76
CA ARG A 58 -15.69 6.74 -1.65
C ARG A 58 -15.32 8.20 -1.95
N PRO A 59 -16.26 9.04 -2.40
CA PRO A 59 -15.99 10.45 -2.66
C PRO A 59 -15.55 11.24 -1.42
N ASP A 60 -15.96 10.81 -0.23
CA ASP A 60 -15.61 11.39 1.08
C ASP A 60 -14.38 10.74 1.73
N ALA A 61 -13.70 9.82 1.03
CA ALA A 61 -12.47 9.21 1.52
C ALA A 61 -11.39 10.27 1.74
N ASN A 62 -10.74 10.21 2.90
CA ASN A 62 -9.75 11.19 3.33
C ASN A 62 -8.60 10.50 4.11
N MET A 63 -7.36 10.82 3.76
CA MET A 63 -6.21 10.28 4.51
C MET A 63 -6.08 10.82 5.94
N SER A 64 -6.78 11.89 6.30
CA SER A 64 -6.75 12.45 7.67
C SER A 64 -7.17 11.46 8.75
N PHE A 65 -8.03 10.49 8.43
CA PHE A 65 -8.43 9.42 9.36
C PHE A 65 -7.26 8.52 9.80
N TYR A 66 -6.15 8.47 9.04
CA TYR A 66 -4.96 7.68 9.40
C TYR A 66 -4.03 8.39 10.39
N LYS A 67 -4.36 9.60 10.86
CA LYS A 67 -3.66 10.28 11.97
C LYS A 67 -4.12 9.68 13.30
N THR A 68 -3.68 8.46 13.58
CA THR A 68 -4.15 7.67 14.71
C THR A 68 -3.23 7.77 15.94
N SER A 69 -3.73 7.30 17.08
CA SER A 69 -2.93 7.20 18.31
C SER A 69 -1.84 6.11 18.22
N ILE A 70 -1.92 5.21 17.25
CA ILE A 70 -0.86 4.24 16.98
C ILE A 70 0.27 4.91 16.21
N LEU A 71 -0.02 5.80 15.26
CA LEU A 71 1.00 6.56 14.52
C LEU A 71 1.94 7.32 15.46
N SER A 72 1.40 7.94 16.52
CA SER A 72 2.21 8.71 17.49
C SER A 72 3.18 7.85 18.31
N LYS A 73 3.08 6.52 18.25
CA LYS A 73 4.00 5.58 18.89
C LYS A 73 5.18 5.18 17.99
N HIS A 74 5.17 5.56 16.72
CA HIS A 74 6.28 5.32 15.78
C HIS A 74 7.37 6.39 15.90
N SER A 75 8.50 6.21 15.21
CA SER A 75 9.57 7.20 15.17
C SER A 75 9.09 8.51 14.55
N GLU A 76 9.76 9.61 14.92
CA GLU A 76 9.47 10.95 14.42
C GLU A 76 9.49 11.00 12.88
N ASP A 77 10.47 10.39 12.22
CA ASP A 77 10.53 10.34 10.75
C ASP A 77 9.29 9.70 10.11
N ILE A 78 8.76 8.62 10.71
CA ILE A 78 7.53 7.97 10.25
C ILE A 78 6.34 8.90 10.49
N GLN A 79 6.27 9.55 11.64
CA GLN A 79 5.20 10.51 11.91
C GLN A 79 5.23 11.70 10.93
N LEU A 80 6.41 12.21 10.61
CA LEU A 80 6.60 13.34 9.70
C LEU A 80 6.18 12.99 8.27
N ILE A 81 6.64 11.88 7.70
CA ILE A 81 6.23 11.49 6.33
C ILE A 81 4.71 11.25 6.26
N TRP A 82 4.11 10.64 7.28
CA TRP A 82 2.66 10.42 7.32
C TRP A 82 1.86 11.71 7.44
N THR A 83 2.24 12.60 8.35
CA THR A 83 1.53 13.88 8.53
C THR A 83 1.66 14.79 7.30
N LEU A 84 2.80 14.74 6.61
CA LEU A 84 2.99 15.41 5.33
C LEU A 84 2.12 14.79 4.23
N ALA A 85 2.08 13.46 4.10
CA ALA A 85 1.23 12.79 3.12
C ALA A 85 -0.24 13.16 3.29
N ILE A 86 -0.72 13.21 4.55
CA ILE A 86 -2.08 13.65 4.87
C ILE A 86 -2.33 15.08 4.40
N ALA A 87 -1.40 16.00 4.63
CA ALA A 87 -1.52 17.40 4.20
C ALA A 87 -1.56 17.52 2.67
N LEU A 88 -0.73 16.76 1.96
CA LEU A 88 -0.63 16.76 0.51
C LEU A 88 -1.89 16.21 -0.19
N THR A 89 -2.65 15.34 0.46
CA THR A 89 -3.87 14.74 -0.13
C THR A 89 -5.13 15.57 0.09
N GLN A 90 -5.07 16.67 0.85
CA GLN A 90 -6.23 17.51 1.11
C GLN A 90 -6.49 18.49 -0.05
N PRO A 91 -7.74 18.97 -0.22
CA PRO A 91 -8.06 20.02 -1.20
C PRO A 91 -7.21 21.28 -1.05
N ASP A 92 -6.94 21.70 0.19
CA ASP A 92 -6.15 22.91 0.53
C ASP A 92 -4.65 22.59 0.76
N GLN A 93 -4.10 21.61 0.02
CA GLN A 93 -2.74 21.08 0.22
C GLN A 93 -1.66 22.17 0.34
N ALA A 94 -1.70 23.23 -0.46
CA ALA A 94 -0.66 24.26 -0.45
C ALA A 94 -0.60 25.01 0.90
N ALA A 95 -1.76 25.37 1.46
CA ALA A 95 -1.83 26.05 2.76
C ALA A 95 -1.44 25.10 3.90
N LEU A 96 -1.89 23.86 3.85
CA LEU A 96 -1.61 22.85 4.86
C LEU A 96 -0.14 22.44 4.88
N VAL A 97 0.51 22.29 3.73
CA VAL A 97 1.94 21.99 3.67
C VAL A 97 2.77 23.19 4.11
N LYS A 98 2.40 24.42 3.74
CA LYS A 98 3.04 25.64 4.28
C LYS A 98 2.99 25.67 5.80
N LYS A 99 1.83 25.39 6.39
CA LYS A 99 1.68 25.26 7.84
C LYS A 99 2.54 24.13 8.40
N TRP A 100 2.50 22.95 7.79
CA TRP A 100 3.27 21.79 8.23
C TRP A 100 4.78 22.07 8.26
N VAL A 101 5.33 22.77 7.26
CA VAL A 101 6.74 23.17 7.24
C VAL A 101 7.05 24.18 8.36
N ARG A 102 6.13 25.08 8.71
CA ARG A 102 6.28 25.98 9.87
C ARG A 102 6.32 25.19 11.18
N ASP A 103 5.35 24.29 11.37
CA ASP A 103 5.26 23.44 12.56
C ASP A 103 6.53 22.57 12.72
N LEU A 104 7.12 22.11 11.60
CA LEU A 104 8.37 21.35 11.60
C LEU A 104 9.56 22.17 12.14
N VAL A 105 9.68 23.44 11.75
CA VAL A 105 10.84 24.27 12.12
C VAL A 105 10.63 25.03 13.43
N GLU A 106 9.38 25.33 13.81
CA GLU A 106 9.02 26.14 14.99
C GLU A 106 9.80 25.80 16.28
N PRO A 107 10.01 24.51 16.67
CA PRO A 107 10.75 24.19 17.90
C PRO A 107 12.20 24.73 17.93
N GLY A 108 12.80 25.01 16.76
CA GLY A 108 14.14 25.57 16.66
C GLY A 108 14.21 27.09 16.82
N LEU A 109 13.08 27.80 16.79
CA LEU A 109 13.03 29.26 16.63
C LEU A 109 13.72 30.01 17.78
N GLU A 110 13.35 29.74 19.02
CA GLU A 110 13.89 30.46 20.19
C GLU A 110 15.40 30.30 20.31
N ASN A 111 15.90 29.08 20.09
CA ASN A 111 17.33 28.78 20.10
C ASN A 111 18.07 29.52 18.99
N GLN A 112 17.48 29.63 17.80
CA GLN A 112 18.08 30.39 16.70
C GLN A 112 18.04 31.89 16.91
N LEU A 113 16.96 32.43 17.47
CA LEU A 113 16.86 33.85 17.82
C LEU A 113 17.97 34.22 18.80
N LYS A 114 18.10 33.47 19.90
CA LYS A 114 19.13 33.71 20.90
C LYS A 114 20.53 33.66 20.30
N ARG A 115 20.85 32.58 19.58
CA ARG A 115 22.17 32.40 18.94
C ARG A 115 22.47 33.50 17.92
N SER A 116 21.49 33.88 17.11
CA SER A 116 21.68 34.88 16.05
C SER A 116 21.85 36.28 16.62
N GLN A 117 21.09 36.63 17.67
CA GLN A 117 21.25 37.90 18.38
C GLN A 117 22.61 38.00 19.08
N GLU A 118 23.12 36.90 19.65
CA GLU A 118 24.48 36.87 20.23
C GLU A 118 25.57 37.06 19.17
N LEU A 119 25.45 36.41 18.00
CA LEU A 119 26.45 36.46 16.93
C LEU A 119 26.41 37.76 16.11
N HIS A 120 25.23 38.39 16.01
CA HIS A 120 24.96 39.54 15.16
C HIS A 120 24.29 40.69 15.93
N ALA A 121 24.73 40.93 17.17
CA ALA A 121 24.13 41.90 18.09
C ALA A 121 23.98 43.34 17.54
N ASN A 122 24.79 43.70 16.54
CA ASN A 122 24.80 45.04 15.96
C ASN A 122 23.90 45.19 14.72
N ASP A 123 23.27 44.12 14.22
CA ASP A 123 22.40 44.20 13.05
C ASP A 123 20.91 44.28 13.47
N PRO A 124 20.22 45.41 13.24
CA PRO A 124 18.85 45.61 13.69
C PRO A 124 17.83 44.66 13.01
N PHE A 125 18.17 44.10 11.85
CA PHE A 125 17.28 43.25 11.07
C PHE A 125 17.51 41.75 11.27
N ILE A 126 18.43 41.34 12.16
CA ILE A 126 18.68 39.91 12.42
C ILE A 126 17.41 39.19 12.88
N THR A 127 16.69 39.77 13.83
CA THR A 127 15.46 39.19 14.39
C THR A 127 14.38 39.07 13.31
N THR A 128 14.22 40.11 12.48
CA THR A 128 13.32 40.10 11.32
C THR A 128 13.66 38.95 10.38
N PHE A 129 14.94 38.80 10.00
CA PHE A 129 15.37 37.75 9.09
C PHE A 129 15.16 36.36 9.68
N VAL A 130 15.46 36.16 10.97
CA VAL A 130 15.22 34.87 11.63
C VAL A 130 13.72 34.54 11.60
N TYR A 131 12.83 35.45 11.97
CA TYR A 131 11.37 35.19 11.87
C TYR A 131 10.93 34.83 10.45
N MET A 132 11.46 35.52 9.43
CA MET A 132 11.20 35.18 8.03
C MET A 132 11.68 33.77 7.63
N THR A 133 12.84 33.32 8.15
CA THR A 133 13.37 31.97 7.87
C THR A 133 12.55 30.85 8.52
N PHE A 134 11.74 31.17 9.52
CA PHE A 134 10.80 30.24 10.18
C PHE A 134 9.35 30.42 9.70
N GLY A 135 9.12 31.29 8.70
CA GLY A 135 7.78 31.56 8.16
C GLY A 135 6.85 32.31 9.12
N GLN A 136 7.39 32.97 10.16
CA GLN A 136 6.64 33.79 11.13
C GLN A 136 6.47 35.21 10.60
N THR A 137 5.57 35.39 9.62
CA THR A 137 5.40 36.64 8.87
C THR A 137 4.88 37.78 9.71
N ASP A 138 3.96 37.54 10.64
CA ASP A 138 3.43 38.56 11.55
C ASP A 138 4.53 39.08 12.48
N ALA A 139 5.25 38.20 13.17
CA ALA A 139 6.37 38.57 14.04
C ALA A 139 7.52 39.24 13.27
N ALA A 140 7.81 38.78 12.04
CA ALA A 140 8.78 39.43 11.17
C ALA A 140 8.35 40.85 10.79
N SER A 141 7.08 41.05 10.46
CA SER A 141 6.51 42.37 10.15
C SER A 141 6.61 43.32 11.33
N GLU A 142 6.17 42.90 12.52
CA GLU A 142 6.29 43.70 13.74
C GLU A 142 7.75 44.07 14.05
N SER A 143 8.66 43.11 13.88
CA SER A 143 10.09 43.35 14.04
C SER A 143 10.64 44.38 13.04
N ALA A 144 10.17 44.38 11.79
CA ALA A 144 10.60 45.37 10.78
C ALA A 144 10.03 46.76 11.06
N GLN A 145 8.77 46.85 11.54
CA GLN A 145 8.16 48.11 11.97
C GLN A 145 8.90 48.73 13.14
N ALA A 146 9.36 47.92 14.10
CA ALA A 146 10.18 48.39 15.22
C ALA A 146 11.51 49.04 14.77
N GLN A 147 12.00 48.70 13.58
CA GLN A 147 13.18 49.31 12.95
C GLN A 147 12.83 50.46 11.99
N ASN A 148 11.57 50.92 12.00
CA ASN A 148 11.01 51.97 11.13
C ASN A 148 10.98 51.62 9.62
N ASP A 149 11.04 50.34 9.24
CA ASP A 149 10.86 49.91 7.84
C ASP A 149 9.45 49.37 7.58
N PHE A 150 8.49 50.30 7.49
CA PHE A 150 7.08 49.99 7.25
C PHE A 150 6.82 49.37 5.88
N ASN A 151 7.65 49.71 4.88
CA ASN A 151 7.51 49.16 3.53
C ASN A 151 7.90 47.67 3.54
N LEU A 152 9.03 47.33 4.15
CA LEU A 152 9.45 45.94 4.31
C LEU A 152 8.39 45.14 5.08
N ALA A 153 7.91 45.68 6.20
CA ALA A 153 6.86 45.04 7.00
C ALA A 153 5.59 44.72 6.20
N MET A 154 5.12 45.69 5.42
CA MET A 154 3.97 45.52 4.53
C MET A 154 4.20 44.42 3.49
N TYR A 155 5.36 44.40 2.84
CA TYR A 155 5.65 43.38 1.83
C TYR A 155 5.84 41.98 2.42
N ILE A 156 6.37 41.85 3.64
CA ILE A 156 6.44 40.57 4.36
C ILE A 156 5.04 39.96 4.50
N ILE A 157 4.06 40.72 4.99
CA ILE A 157 2.67 40.23 5.14
C ILE A 157 2.05 39.91 3.77
N HIS A 158 2.22 40.80 2.80
CA HIS A 158 1.59 40.63 1.49
C HIS A 158 2.19 39.50 0.66
N SER A 159 3.42 39.06 0.93
CA SER A 159 4.04 37.93 0.23
C SER A 159 3.26 36.62 0.37
N GLU A 160 2.46 36.44 1.43
CA GLU A 160 1.63 35.24 1.59
C GLU A 160 0.36 35.27 0.73
N THR A 161 -0.13 36.47 0.43
CA THR A 161 -1.49 36.68 -0.08
C THR A 161 -1.54 37.32 -1.48
N LYS A 162 -0.42 37.87 -1.96
CA LYS A 162 -0.32 38.59 -3.24
C LYS A 162 1.03 38.35 -3.90
N ASP A 163 1.10 38.46 -5.24
CA ASP A 163 2.38 38.53 -5.94
C ASP A 163 2.94 39.94 -5.86
N THR A 164 3.89 40.17 -4.96
CA THR A 164 4.58 41.45 -4.77
C THR A 164 5.94 41.49 -5.47
N THR A 165 6.35 40.41 -6.13
CA THR A 165 7.71 40.19 -6.63
C THR A 165 8.24 41.36 -7.46
N GLN A 166 7.49 41.75 -8.50
CA GLN A 166 7.93 42.80 -9.43
C GLN A 166 8.06 44.17 -8.75
N VAL A 167 7.11 44.49 -7.85
CA VAL A 167 7.10 45.77 -7.12
C VAL A 167 8.30 45.83 -6.16
N VAL A 168 8.58 44.73 -5.46
CA VAL A 168 9.71 44.65 -4.53
C VAL A 168 11.05 44.69 -5.28
N GLN A 169 11.16 44.04 -6.43
CA GLN A 169 12.35 44.11 -7.29
C GLN A 169 12.61 45.53 -7.84
N GLN A 170 11.55 46.26 -8.19
CA GLN A 170 11.67 47.67 -8.55
C GLN A 170 12.16 48.51 -7.36
N GLN A 171 11.58 48.30 -6.18
CA GLN A 171 12.00 48.99 -4.96
C GLN A 171 13.48 48.75 -4.62
N ILE A 172 13.96 47.51 -4.76
CA ILE A 172 15.38 47.16 -4.61
C ILE A 172 16.24 47.90 -5.63
N SER A 173 15.79 48.00 -6.88
CA SER A 173 16.50 48.72 -7.94
C SER A 173 16.60 50.22 -7.62
N ASP A 174 15.54 50.82 -7.07
CA ASP A 174 15.54 52.21 -6.65
C ASP A 174 16.49 52.44 -5.46
N PHE A 175 16.54 51.51 -4.49
CA PHE A 175 17.52 51.57 -3.39
C PHE A 175 18.97 51.52 -3.89
N LYS A 176 19.24 50.72 -4.93
CA LYS A 176 20.57 50.64 -5.56
C LYS A 176 20.92 51.91 -6.30
N ALA A 177 19.98 52.48 -7.06
CA ALA A 177 20.18 53.72 -7.81
C ALA A 177 20.43 54.92 -6.88
N ASN A 178 19.75 54.96 -5.73
CA ASN A 178 19.85 56.04 -4.76
C ASN A 178 20.99 55.88 -3.73
N GLY A 179 21.83 54.85 -3.85
CA GLY A 179 22.95 54.61 -2.94
C GLY A 179 22.56 54.08 -1.55
N GLN A 180 21.27 53.91 -1.26
CA GLN A 180 20.77 53.42 0.02
C GLN A 180 21.17 51.96 0.24
N TRP A 181 21.17 51.17 -0.82
CA TRP A 181 21.51 49.75 -0.77
C TRP A 181 22.89 49.49 -0.14
N GLN A 182 23.91 50.30 -0.45
CA GLN A 182 25.26 50.12 0.07
C GLN A 182 25.34 50.36 1.59
N THR A 183 24.47 51.23 2.11
CA THR A 183 24.42 51.58 3.54
C THR A 183 23.60 50.61 4.39
N MET A 184 22.74 49.79 3.76
CA MET A 184 21.92 48.79 4.45
C MET A 184 22.77 47.68 5.04
N SER A 185 22.33 47.20 6.22
CA SER A 185 22.95 46.07 6.90
C SER A 185 22.81 44.77 6.09
N VAL A 186 23.59 43.75 6.46
CA VAL A 186 23.54 42.46 5.76
C VAL A 186 22.15 41.85 5.88
N PHE A 187 21.57 41.81 7.09
CA PHE A 187 20.28 41.19 7.29
C PHE A 187 19.13 42.02 6.71
N HIS A 188 19.26 43.34 6.62
CA HIS A 188 18.30 44.19 5.92
C HIS A 188 18.19 43.82 4.44
N LYS A 189 19.33 43.66 3.76
CA LYS A 189 19.40 43.19 2.36
C LYS A 189 18.82 41.79 2.21
N LYS A 190 19.11 40.88 3.15
CA LYS A 190 18.56 39.51 3.13
C LYS A 190 17.03 39.53 3.23
N CYS A 191 16.45 40.36 4.08
CA CYS A 191 14.99 40.50 4.19
C CYS A 191 14.38 40.99 2.86
N TRP A 192 14.93 42.06 2.26
CA TRP A 192 14.44 42.58 0.99
C TRP A 192 14.52 41.56 -0.15
N TYR A 193 15.66 40.87 -0.28
CA TYR A 193 15.79 39.80 -1.28
C TYR A 193 14.86 38.62 -1.02
N ALA A 194 14.68 38.22 0.23
CA ALA A 194 13.76 37.14 0.58
C ALA A 194 12.32 37.48 0.18
N VAL A 195 11.83 38.69 0.48
CA VAL A 195 10.47 39.11 0.06
C VAL A 195 10.34 39.25 -1.46
N ALA A 196 11.42 39.57 -2.17
CA ALA A 196 11.46 39.55 -3.64
C ALA A 196 11.41 38.12 -4.22
N GLY A 197 11.47 37.07 -3.40
CA GLY A 197 11.59 35.68 -3.86
C GLY A 197 12.95 35.36 -4.49
N ASP A 198 13.93 36.25 -4.33
CA ASP A 198 15.30 36.15 -4.83
C ASP A 198 16.17 35.47 -3.76
N LEU A 199 16.08 34.14 -3.73
CA LEU A 199 16.78 33.28 -2.77
C LEU A 199 18.05 32.67 -3.38
N GLY A 200 19.00 32.26 -2.54
CA GLY A 200 20.28 31.71 -3.00
C GLY A 200 21.36 32.79 -3.15
N TYR A 201 22.23 32.66 -4.16
CA TYR A 201 23.29 33.62 -4.44
C TYR A 201 22.88 34.63 -5.53
N MET A 202 22.99 35.92 -5.20
CA MET A 202 22.67 37.07 -6.04
C MET A 202 23.93 37.58 -6.72
N ALA A 203 24.05 37.27 -8.02
CA ALA A 203 25.23 37.58 -8.82
C ALA A 203 25.51 39.07 -8.97
N ALA A 204 24.45 39.88 -9.10
CA ALA A 204 24.57 41.33 -9.27
C ALA A 204 25.26 42.02 -8.09
N ASP A 205 25.19 41.43 -6.89
CA ASP A 205 25.67 42.02 -5.66
C ASP A 205 26.74 41.16 -4.95
N ASP A 206 27.15 40.03 -5.54
CA ASP A 206 28.01 39.00 -4.91
C ASP A 206 27.53 38.64 -3.50
N PHE A 207 26.23 38.38 -3.35
CA PHE A 207 25.55 38.30 -2.05
C PHE A 207 24.76 37.00 -1.87
N ALA A 208 24.91 36.31 -0.75
CA ALA A 208 24.21 35.04 -0.47
C ALA A 208 23.11 35.21 0.59
N VAL A 209 21.86 35.03 0.17
CA VAL A 209 20.66 35.22 1.01
C VAL A 209 20.47 34.06 1.98
N THR A 210 20.51 32.82 1.46
CA THR A 210 20.28 31.57 2.20
C THR A 210 21.49 31.08 2.99
N GLU A 211 22.59 31.84 2.99
CA GLU A 211 23.80 31.48 3.72
C GLU A 211 23.56 31.38 5.23
N ARG A 212 24.04 30.27 5.81
CA ARG A 212 23.92 29.90 7.24
C ARG A 212 22.50 29.69 7.74
N VAL A 213 21.55 29.48 6.83
CA VAL A 213 20.19 29.04 7.15
C VAL A 213 20.16 27.51 7.15
N TYR A 214 19.50 26.90 8.14
CA TYR A 214 19.28 25.45 8.17
C TYR A 214 18.51 24.99 6.93
N TRP A 215 18.80 23.81 6.41
CA TRP A 215 18.23 23.38 5.12
C TRP A 215 16.71 23.28 5.16
N GLN A 216 16.10 22.90 6.30
CA GLN A 216 14.64 22.86 6.46
C GLN A 216 14.03 24.27 6.34
N CYS A 217 14.65 25.25 7.00
CA CYS A 217 14.26 26.66 6.92
C CYS A 217 14.51 27.21 5.51
N ALA A 218 15.63 26.87 4.88
CA ALA A 218 15.93 27.30 3.52
C ALA A 218 14.90 26.75 2.52
N LEU A 219 14.59 25.45 2.59
CA LEU A 219 13.51 24.83 1.82
C LEU A 219 12.18 25.55 2.07
N GLY A 220 11.86 25.81 3.34
CA GLY A 220 10.70 26.59 3.73
C GLY A 220 10.66 27.97 3.06
N MET A 221 11.78 28.72 3.03
CA MET A 221 11.87 30.01 2.34
C MET A 221 11.47 29.91 0.88
N TYR A 222 11.86 28.84 0.18
CA TYR A 222 11.40 28.63 -1.19
C TYR A 222 9.90 28.31 -1.28
N VAL A 223 9.35 27.63 -0.28
CA VAL A 223 7.91 27.29 -0.21
C VAL A 223 7.03 28.52 0.06
N TRP A 224 7.45 29.46 0.91
CA TRP A 224 6.62 30.63 1.25
C TRP A 224 6.98 31.91 0.49
N PHE A 225 8.26 32.15 0.13
CA PHE A 225 8.66 33.33 -0.66
C PHE A 225 9.13 33.00 -2.08
N GLY A 226 9.61 31.78 -2.34
CA GLY A 226 10.16 31.40 -3.64
C GLY A 226 9.10 31.18 -4.73
N THR A 227 7.89 30.78 -4.36
CA THR A 227 6.79 30.54 -5.30
C THR A 227 6.06 31.83 -5.66
N ARG A 228 5.74 32.05 -6.94
CA ARG A 228 4.81 33.12 -7.34
C ARG A 228 3.43 32.81 -6.77
N HIS A 229 2.66 33.84 -6.43
CA HIS A 229 1.30 33.66 -5.93
C HIS A 229 0.47 32.77 -6.89
N GLY A 230 -0.11 31.70 -6.36
CA GLY A 230 -0.85 30.70 -7.14
C GLY A 230 -0.05 29.51 -7.68
N SER A 231 1.28 29.51 -7.55
CA SER A 231 2.14 28.33 -7.81
C SER A 231 2.55 27.65 -6.50
N PHE A 232 2.55 26.31 -6.48
CA PHE A 232 3.01 25.51 -5.34
C PHE A 232 3.91 24.39 -5.86
N ASP A 233 5.21 24.70 -6.00
CA ASP A 233 6.22 23.79 -6.53
C ASP A 233 7.60 24.02 -5.89
N LEU A 234 8.51 23.07 -6.08
CA LEU A 234 9.91 23.15 -5.64
C LEU A 234 10.90 23.36 -6.79
N SER A 235 10.44 23.80 -7.96
CA SER A 235 11.29 23.93 -9.16
C SER A 235 12.48 24.86 -8.95
N ARG A 236 12.26 26.01 -8.29
CA ARG A 236 13.30 26.99 -7.98
C ARG A 236 14.30 26.47 -6.95
N TYR A 237 13.81 25.74 -5.95
CA TYR A 237 14.67 25.11 -4.95
C TYR A 237 15.57 24.05 -5.58
N ASN A 238 14.99 23.18 -6.40
CA ASN A 238 15.72 22.13 -7.10
C ASN A 238 16.74 22.70 -8.08
N LYS A 239 16.39 23.78 -8.79
CA LYS A 239 17.33 24.49 -9.65
C LYS A 239 18.49 25.11 -8.86
N ALA A 240 18.21 25.65 -7.67
CA ALA A 240 19.23 26.23 -6.79
C ALA A 240 20.24 25.19 -6.28
N LEU A 241 19.85 23.92 -6.22
CA LEU A 241 20.68 22.80 -5.74
C LEU A 241 21.16 21.85 -6.85
N ASP A 242 20.90 22.15 -8.13
CA ASP A 242 21.31 21.28 -9.23
C ASP A 242 22.81 21.45 -9.53
N ASP A 243 23.61 20.48 -9.08
CA ASP A 243 25.06 20.45 -9.32
C ASP A 243 25.44 19.93 -10.72
N ARG A 244 24.50 19.37 -11.49
CA ARG A 244 24.79 18.82 -12.83
C ARG A 244 24.99 19.90 -13.88
N THR A 245 24.49 21.11 -13.62
CA THR A 245 24.54 22.26 -14.52
C THR A 245 25.67 23.25 -14.16
N ASN A 246 26.73 22.78 -13.48
CA ASN A 246 27.96 23.47 -13.04
C ASN A 246 28.72 24.34 -14.08
N SER A 247 28.16 24.54 -15.27
CA SER A 247 28.56 25.56 -16.24
C SER A 247 28.35 27.02 -15.78
N ASN A 248 27.55 27.28 -14.73
CA ASN A 248 27.24 28.63 -14.26
C ASN A 248 27.83 28.90 -12.86
N LEU A 249 28.76 29.86 -12.75
CA LEU A 249 29.41 30.27 -11.50
C LEU A 249 28.41 30.67 -10.40
N ASN A 250 27.28 31.26 -10.77
CA ASN A 250 26.26 31.70 -9.82
C ASN A 250 25.52 30.53 -9.18
N GLN A 251 25.34 29.45 -9.94
CA GLN A 251 24.69 28.24 -9.46
C GLN A 251 25.62 27.50 -8.49
N PHE A 252 26.90 27.36 -8.83
CA PHE A 252 27.90 26.81 -7.92
C PHE A 252 27.97 27.58 -6.59
N LYS A 253 27.99 28.92 -6.65
CA LYS A 253 27.93 29.75 -5.44
C LYS A 253 26.61 29.55 -4.68
N THR A 254 25.49 29.42 -5.37
CA THR A 254 24.19 29.12 -4.72
C THR A 254 24.23 27.79 -3.98
N THR A 255 24.68 26.70 -4.60
CA THR A 255 24.82 25.39 -3.92
C THR A 255 25.76 25.50 -2.73
N LYS A 256 26.93 26.15 -2.90
CA LYS A 256 27.92 26.31 -1.83
C LYS A 256 27.37 27.04 -0.59
N HIS A 257 26.50 28.02 -0.82
CA HIS A 257 25.97 28.88 0.24
C HIS A 257 24.54 28.51 0.67
N THR A 258 23.91 27.48 0.11
CA THR A 258 22.59 26.99 0.53
C THR A 258 22.75 25.63 1.17
N ALA A 259 22.20 25.45 2.37
CA ALA A 259 22.28 24.16 3.06
C ALA A 259 21.51 23.08 2.27
N VAL A 260 22.17 21.94 2.07
CA VAL A 260 21.66 20.81 1.29
C VAL A 260 20.85 19.87 2.20
N PRO A 261 19.68 19.37 1.74
CA PRO A 261 18.91 18.35 2.46
C PRO A 261 19.65 17.02 2.62
N ASP A 262 19.27 16.26 3.64
CA ASP A 262 19.61 14.85 3.75
C ASP A 262 18.74 14.04 2.78
N ASP A 263 19.36 13.28 1.87
CA ASP A 263 18.68 12.47 0.86
C ASP A 263 17.92 11.29 1.47
N ARG A 264 18.29 10.85 2.68
CA ARG A 264 17.59 9.80 3.44
C ARG A 264 16.37 10.30 4.19
N CYS A 265 16.14 11.62 4.20
CA CYS A 265 15.03 12.21 4.92
C CYS A 265 13.69 11.88 4.23
N LEU A 266 12.92 10.98 4.85
CA LEU A 266 11.69 10.43 4.27
C LEU A 266 10.65 11.49 3.86
N TRP A 267 10.41 12.49 4.71
CA TRP A 267 9.44 13.55 4.38
C TRP A 267 9.95 14.47 3.27
N TYR A 268 11.27 14.70 3.17
CA TYR A 268 11.84 15.48 2.07
C TYR A 268 11.70 14.71 0.75
N GLN A 269 11.98 13.40 0.75
CA GLN A 269 11.75 12.54 -0.40
C GLN A 269 10.29 12.58 -0.86
N LEU A 270 9.33 12.51 0.07
CA LEU A 270 7.89 12.62 -0.25
C LEU A 270 7.54 13.97 -0.86
N LEU A 271 8.07 15.06 -0.31
CA LEU A 271 7.82 16.40 -0.83
C LEU A 271 8.35 16.56 -2.25
N GLN A 272 9.55 16.04 -2.51
CA GLN A 272 10.16 16.01 -3.85
C GLN A 272 9.36 15.14 -4.82
N TRP A 273 8.90 13.98 -4.37
CA TRP A 273 8.03 13.11 -5.15
C TRP A 273 6.72 13.78 -5.53
N TRP A 274 6.17 14.68 -4.71
CA TRP A 274 4.85 15.27 -4.96
C TRP A 274 4.87 16.53 -5.81
N ILE A 275 5.72 17.49 -5.45
CA ILE A 275 5.73 18.86 -6.00
C ILE A 275 7.10 19.29 -6.54
N GLY A 276 8.07 18.37 -6.56
CA GLY A 276 9.46 18.64 -6.90
C GLY A 276 10.01 17.70 -7.97
N ASN A 277 11.17 17.12 -7.68
CA ASN A 277 11.87 16.18 -8.56
C ASN A 277 11.68 14.75 -8.02
N ASP A 278 10.82 13.98 -8.68
CA ASP A 278 10.48 12.60 -8.35
C ASP A 278 11.70 11.66 -8.25
N LYS A 279 12.78 11.96 -8.97
CA LYS A 279 14.04 11.20 -8.94
C LYS A 279 14.78 11.23 -7.60
N VAL A 280 14.42 12.15 -6.71
CA VAL A 280 15.01 12.21 -5.36
C VAL A 280 14.41 11.15 -4.43
N ALA A 281 13.22 10.65 -4.75
CA ALA A 281 12.50 9.73 -3.89
C ALA A 281 12.99 8.29 -4.00
N ASN A 282 13.38 7.70 -2.88
CA ASN A 282 13.63 6.27 -2.75
C ASN A 282 12.43 5.60 -2.06
N ILE A 283 11.39 5.31 -2.84
CA ILE A 283 10.10 4.79 -2.33
C ILE A 283 10.27 3.46 -1.57
N ASP A 284 11.33 2.68 -1.84
CA ASP A 284 11.57 1.40 -1.16
C ASP A 284 11.91 1.53 0.33
N GLU A 285 12.33 2.71 0.78
CA GLU A 285 12.62 3.04 2.19
C GLU A 285 11.38 3.52 2.96
N TRP A 286 10.28 3.80 2.28
CA TRP A 286 9.08 4.37 2.89
C TRP A 286 8.25 3.30 3.62
N PRO A 287 7.39 3.69 4.58
CA PRO A 287 6.44 2.78 5.19
C PRO A 287 5.53 2.12 4.13
N SER A 288 5.49 0.79 4.08
CA SER A 288 4.76 0.04 3.04
C SER A 288 3.25 0.30 3.03
N ASP A 289 2.68 0.51 4.22
CA ASP A 289 1.29 0.90 4.42
C ASP A 289 0.99 2.27 3.80
N LEU A 290 1.90 3.24 3.98
CA LEU A 290 1.78 4.56 3.35
C LEU A 290 1.86 4.45 1.83
N VAL A 291 2.89 3.78 1.31
CA VAL A 291 3.10 3.66 -0.15
C VAL A 291 1.88 2.99 -0.80
N TRP A 292 1.36 1.93 -0.19
CA TRP A 292 0.15 1.28 -0.68
C TRP A 292 -1.06 2.23 -0.69
N LEU A 293 -1.34 2.96 0.39
CA LEU A 293 -2.43 3.94 0.38
C LEU A 293 -2.21 4.99 -0.71
N LEU A 294 -0.99 5.49 -0.88
CA LEU A 294 -0.67 6.43 -1.94
C LEU A 294 -0.94 5.82 -3.34
N THR A 295 -0.79 4.51 -3.55
CA THR A 295 -1.17 3.88 -4.82
C THR A 295 -2.68 3.88 -5.08
N VAL A 296 -3.50 3.88 -4.03
CA VAL A 296 -4.97 3.78 -4.11
C VAL A 296 -5.63 5.16 -4.17
N TYR A 297 -5.16 6.11 -3.36
CA TYR A 297 -5.63 7.50 -3.40
C TYR A 297 -5.16 8.16 -4.70
N LYS A 298 -5.99 9.00 -5.31
CA LYS A 298 -5.66 9.64 -6.61
C LYS A 298 -4.52 10.65 -6.43
N GLN A 299 -3.31 10.26 -6.83
CA GLN A 299 -2.11 11.09 -6.73
C GLN A 299 -1.77 11.85 -8.01
N PRO A 300 -1.00 12.94 -7.93
CA PRO A 300 -0.43 13.60 -9.11
C PRO A 300 0.55 12.69 -9.86
N ASN A 301 1.25 11.80 -9.16
CA ASN A 301 2.23 10.88 -9.73
C ASN A 301 1.78 9.42 -9.61
N THR A 302 2.03 8.64 -10.67
CA THR A 302 1.65 7.22 -10.70
C THR A 302 2.66 6.39 -9.92
N MET A 303 2.20 5.65 -8.92
CA MET A 303 3.00 4.62 -8.25
C MET A 303 2.89 3.28 -8.98
N ASP A 304 3.98 2.53 -8.99
CA ASP A 304 4.03 1.18 -9.55
C ASP A 304 3.19 0.21 -8.70
N GLU A 305 2.43 -0.65 -9.38
CA GLU A 305 1.58 -1.67 -8.77
C GLU A 305 2.40 -2.69 -7.95
N LYS A 306 3.70 -2.83 -8.21
CA LYS A 306 4.61 -3.66 -7.39
C LYS A 306 4.57 -3.29 -5.89
N TYR A 307 4.35 -2.01 -5.57
CA TYR A 307 4.28 -1.57 -4.17
C TYR A 307 2.98 -1.99 -3.49
N ALA A 308 1.88 -2.02 -4.25
CA ALA A 308 0.63 -2.58 -3.75
C ALA A 308 0.76 -4.09 -3.49
N LEU A 309 1.43 -4.82 -4.40
CA LEU A 309 1.73 -6.24 -4.20
C LEU A 309 2.60 -6.48 -2.96
N ARG A 310 3.63 -5.67 -2.73
CA ARG A 310 4.50 -5.77 -1.55
C ARG A 310 3.72 -5.63 -0.23
N TRP A 311 2.72 -4.75 -0.19
CA TRP A 311 1.83 -4.62 0.97
C TRP A 311 0.94 -5.84 1.16
N ILE A 312 0.36 -6.35 0.08
CA ILE A 312 -0.47 -7.56 0.10
C ILE A 312 0.35 -8.77 0.59
N GLU A 313 1.55 -8.96 0.06
CA GLU A 313 2.49 -10.00 0.51
C GLU A 313 2.89 -9.82 1.98
N TYR A 314 3.10 -8.59 2.42
CA TYR A 314 3.36 -8.33 3.84
C TYR A 314 2.17 -8.79 4.71
N LEU A 315 0.93 -8.48 4.34
CA LEU A 315 -0.26 -8.94 5.07
C LEU A 315 -0.38 -10.47 5.08
N GLU A 316 -0.01 -11.15 3.99
CA GLU A 316 0.06 -12.62 3.93
C GLU A 316 1.06 -13.18 4.94
N THR A 317 2.28 -12.63 5.01
CA THR A 317 3.32 -13.09 5.94
C THR A 317 3.01 -12.85 7.41
N GLN A 318 2.00 -12.02 7.70
CA GLN A 318 1.54 -11.71 9.06
C GLN A 318 0.22 -12.42 9.40
N ASP A 319 -0.14 -13.48 8.66
CA ASP A 319 -1.38 -14.26 8.86
C ASP A 319 -2.67 -13.41 8.78
N MET A 320 -2.64 -12.30 8.03
CA MET A 320 -3.78 -11.40 7.82
C MET A 320 -4.42 -11.60 6.44
N ALA A 321 -4.67 -12.86 6.05
CA ALA A 321 -5.15 -13.24 4.72
C ALA A 321 -6.46 -12.52 4.31
N GLU A 322 -7.42 -12.34 5.22
CA GLU A 322 -8.67 -11.63 4.90
C GLU A 322 -8.45 -10.15 4.55
N LEU A 323 -7.44 -9.50 5.15
CA LEU A 323 -7.09 -8.12 4.84
C LEU A 323 -6.31 -8.05 3.53
N ALA A 324 -5.42 -9.03 3.28
CA ALA A 324 -4.70 -9.17 2.01
C ALA A 324 -5.67 -9.36 0.84
N ILE A 325 -6.70 -10.21 1.02
CA ILE A 325 -7.79 -10.39 0.05
C ILE A 325 -8.49 -9.05 -0.24
N TYR A 326 -8.85 -8.30 0.80
CA TYR A 326 -9.52 -7.01 0.61
C TYR A 326 -8.65 -6.02 -0.16
N ALA A 327 -7.38 -5.89 0.22
CA ALA A 327 -6.41 -5.01 -0.46
C ALA A 327 -6.20 -5.41 -1.93
N THR A 328 -6.22 -6.70 -2.24
CA THR A 328 -6.06 -7.24 -3.60
C THR A 328 -7.15 -6.77 -4.55
N LEU A 329 -8.36 -6.48 -4.06
CA LEU A 329 -9.47 -5.98 -4.90
C LEU A 329 -9.19 -4.62 -5.56
N PHE A 330 -8.21 -3.87 -5.06
CA PHE A 330 -7.81 -2.56 -5.59
C PHE A 330 -6.67 -2.62 -6.61
N LEU A 331 -6.16 -3.81 -6.92
CA LEU A 331 -5.22 -3.99 -8.02
C LEU A 331 -5.90 -3.80 -9.37
N LYS A 332 -5.12 -3.49 -10.40
CA LYS A 332 -5.59 -3.42 -11.79
C LYS A 332 -6.02 -4.79 -12.30
N ARG A 333 -5.35 -5.86 -11.84
CA ARG A 333 -5.65 -7.26 -12.19
C ARG A 333 -5.76 -8.13 -10.93
N PRO A 334 -6.88 -8.04 -10.19
CA PRO A 334 -7.02 -8.68 -8.88
C PRO A 334 -7.07 -10.22 -8.94
N ALA A 335 -7.54 -10.81 -10.05
CA ALA A 335 -7.91 -12.23 -10.11
C ALA A 335 -6.75 -13.21 -9.84
N GLU A 336 -5.56 -12.96 -10.39
CA GLU A 336 -4.42 -13.88 -10.28
C GLU A 336 -3.93 -13.97 -8.83
N LYS A 337 -3.63 -12.81 -8.22
CA LYS A 337 -3.16 -12.73 -6.83
C LYS A 337 -4.25 -13.19 -5.85
N LEU A 338 -5.52 -12.86 -6.11
CA LEU A 338 -6.64 -13.29 -5.27
C LEU A 338 -6.77 -14.82 -5.25
N ASN A 339 -6.70 -15.48 -6.41
CA ASN A 339 -6.77 -16.94 -6.49
C ASN A 339 -5.63 -17.62 -5.73
N HIS A 340 -4.43 -17.03 -5.78
CA HIS A 340 -3.29 -17.51 -5.02
C HIS A 340 -3.55 -17.43 -3.51
N ILE A 341 -3.98 -16.26 -3.00
CA ILE A 341 -4.26 -16.08 -1.57
C ILE A 341 -5.38 -17.00 -1.09
N LEU A 342 -6.47 -17.13 -1.86
CA LEU A 342 -7.61 -17.98 -1.49
C LEU A 342 -7.24 -19.47 -1.39
N ARG A 343 -6.27 -19.93 -2.18
CA ARG A 343 -5.79 -21.32 -2.19
C ARG A 343 -4.75 -21.56 -1.10
N GLU A 344 -3.74 -20.71 -1.00
CA GLU A 344 -2.53 -20.97 -0.20
C GLU A 344 -2.62 -20.47 1.25
N CYS A 345 -3.43 -19.45 1.53
CA CYS A 345 -3.51 -18.85 2.86
C CYS A 345 -4.66 -19.41 3.69
N GLU A 346 -4.47 -19.46 5.01
CA GLU A 346 -5.54 -19.79 5.95
C GLU A 346 -6.45 -18.59 6.17
N TRP A 347 -7.75 -18.76 5.91
CA TRP A 347 -8.78 -17.76 6.17
C TRP A 347 -10.01 -18.43 6.79
N SER A 348 -10.69 -17.69 7.67
CA SER A 348 -11.70 -18.29 8.56
C SER A 348 -13.14 -17.95 8.18
N ASN A 349 -13.38 -16.74 7.64
CA ASN A 349 -14.74 -16.21 7.49
C ASN A 349 -15.23 -16.24 6.03
N GLU A 350 -15.72 -17.39 5.59
CA GLU A 350 -16.33 -17.56 4.26
C GLU A 350 -17.48 -16.58 4.00
N ALA A 351 -18.36 -16.41 4.99
CA ALA A 351 -19.53 -15.56 4.86
C ALA A 351 -19.14 -14.10 4.60
N LYS A 352 -18.07 -13.62 5.23
CA LYS A 352 -17.54 -12.26 5.00
C LYS A 352 -16.97 -12.11 3.59
N LEU A 353 -16.24 -13.11 3.07
CA LEU A 353 -15.70 -13.07 1.71
C LEU A 353 -16.81 -12.99 0.65
N ILE A 354 -17.86 -13.80 0.81
CA ILE A 354 -18.96 -13.86 -0.16
C ILE A 354 -19.90 -12.65 -0.01
N ASN A 355 -20.32 -12.34 1.22
CA ASN A 355 -21.39 -11.36 1.44
C ASN A 355 -20.88 -9.92 1.58
N SER A 356 -19.72 -9.73 2.23
CA SER A 356 -19.18 -8.39 2.47
C SER A 356 -18.17 -7.97 1.41
N TYR A 357 -17.33 -8.90 0.95
CA TYR A 357 -16.34 -8.61 -0.09
C TYR A 357 -16.86 -8.93 -1.49
N HIS A 358 -18.07 -9.49 -1.60
CA HIS A 358 -18.71 -9.82 -2.89
C HIS A 358 -17.84 -10.70 -3.80
N ILE A 359 -16.99 -11.55 -3.23
CA ILE A 359 -16.20 -12.51 -4.01
C ILE A 359 -17.16 -13.59 -4.53
N PRO A 360 -17.11 -13.92 -5.83
CA PRO A 360 -17.97 -14.95 -6.40
C PRO A 360 -17.89 -16.26 -5.63
N LYS A 361 -19.04 -16.76 -5.17
CA LYS A 361 -19.17 -18.04 -4.45
C LYS A 361 -18.37 -19.15 -5.14
N LYS A 362 -18.53 -19.26 -6.46
CA LYS A 362 -17.82 -20.24 -7.30
C LYS A 362 -16.31 -20.17 -7.12
N GLN A 363 -15.73 -18.97 -7.14
CA GLN A 363 -14.28 -18.77 -7.04
C GLN A 363 -13.74 -19.18 -5.65
N VAL A 364 -14.49 -18.88 -4.59
CA VAL A 364 -14.14 -19.29 -3.22
C VAL A 364 -14.09 -20.83 -3.09
N TYR A 365 -15.11 -21.53 -3.60
CA TYR A 365 -15.15 -22.99 -3.53
C TYR A 365 -14.15 -23.67 -4.46
N ILE A 366 -13.82 -23.09 -5.62
CA ILE A 366 -12.72 -23.58 -6.46
C ILE A 366 -11.41 -23.55 -5.69
N ALA A 367 -11.10 -22.42 -5.04
CA ALA A 367 -9.85 -22.30 -4.29
C ALA A 367 -9.77 -23.29 -3.12
N LYS A 368 -10.87 -23.48 -2.39
CA LYS A 368 -10.98 -24.52 -1.34
C LYS A 368 -10.81 -25.92 -1.88
N ALA A 369 -11.44 -26.24 -3.02
CA ALA A 369 -11.30 -27.54 -3.65
C ALA A 369 -9.86 -27.83 -4.07
N LEU A 370 -9.18 -26.84 -4.66
CA LEU A 370 -7.77 -26.95 -5.05
C LEU A 370 -6.84 -27.14 -3.84
N ASN A 371 -7.06 -26.41 -2.74
CA ASN A 371 -6.30 -26.61 -1.51
C ASN A 371 -6.53 -28.02 -0.92
N ALA A 372 -7.78 -28.47 -0.87
CA ALA A 372 -8.11 -29.83 -0.43
C ALA A 372 -7.43 -30.90 -1.29
N HIS A 373 -7.39 -30.69 -2.61
CA HIS A 373 -6.67 -31.54 -3.55
C HIS A 373 -5.16 -31.60 -3.24
N ASP A 374 -4.50 -30.46 -3.04
CA ASP A 374 -3.08 -30.39 -2.68
C ASP A 374 -2.78 -31.07 -1.32
N SER A 375 -3.78 -31.06 -0.45
CA SER A 375 -3.76 -31.73 0.87
C SER A 375 -4.15 -33.20 0.80
N TRP A 376 -4.43 -33.76 -0.39
CA TRP A 376 -4.89 -35.13 -0.62
C TRP A 376 -6.23 -35.48 0.05
N ASP A 377 -7.03 -34.46 0.39
CA ASP A 377 -8.39 -34.57 0.92
C ASP A 377 -9.43 -34.50 -0.21
N TYR A 378 -9.55 -35.60 -0.95
CA TYR A 378 -10.49 -35.70 -2.07
C TYR A 378 -11.96 -35.65 -1.65
N GLU A 379 -12.28 -35.97 -0.39
CA GLU A 379 -13.65 -35.85 0.12
C GLU A 379 -14.00 -34.36 0.32
N GLY A 380 -13.08 -33.59 0.90
CA GLY A 380 -13.18 -32.14 1.00
C GLY A 380 -13.24 -31.45 -0.37
N GLU A 381 -12.41 -31.88 -1.32
CA GLU A 381 -12.42 -31.41 -2.71
C GLU A 381 -13.81 -31.59 -3.35
N PHE A 382 -14.34 -32.81 -3.31
CA PHE A 382 -15.65 -33.16 -3.86
C PHE A 382 -16.78 -32.32 -3.27
N LYS A 383 -16.84 -32.22 -1.94
CA LYS A 383 -17.85 -31.43 -1.22
C LYS A 383 -17.79 -29.95 -1.61
N CYS A 384 -16.58 -29.37 -1.71
CA CYS A 384 -16.41 -27.98 -2.12
C CYS A 384 -16.89 -27.75 -3.56
N LEU A 385 -16.58 -28.65 -4.50
CA LEU A 385 -17.00 -28.53 -5.90
C LEU A 385 -18.53 -28.60 -6.05
N ILE A 386 -19.20 -29.47 -5.30
CA ILE A 386 -20.67 -29.52 -5.24
C ILE A 386 -21.24 -28.20 -4.69
N GLN A 387 -20.71 -27.71 -3.57
CA GLN A 387 -21.16 -26.46 -2.95
C GLN A 387 -20.94 -25.23 -3.85
N GLY A 388 -19.90 -25.27 -4.67
CA GLY A 388 -19.61 -24.29 -5.74
C GLY A 388 -20.48 -24.44 -6.99
N GLY A 389 -21.30 -25.49 -7.11
CA GLY A 389 -22.14 -25.75 -8.28
C GLY A 389 -21.37 -26.19 -9.52
N LEU A 390 -20.18 -26.77 -9.35
CA LEU A 390 -19.28 -27.23 -10.42
C LEU A 390 -19.46 -28.72 -10.66
N LYS A 391 -20.60 -29.09 -11.25
CA LYS A 391 -21.04 -30.49 -11.38
C LYS A 391 -20.03 -31.36 -12.13
N GLU A 392 -19.54 -30.90 -13.29
CA GLU A 392 -18.59 -31.67 -14.10
C GLU A 392 -17.24 -31.86 -13.39
N GLN A 393 -16.74 -30.83 -12.73
CA GLN A 393 -15.49 -30.92 -11.97
C GLN A 393 -15.67 -31.84 -10.75
N ALA A 394 -16.80 -31.74 -10.03
CA ALA A 394 -17.11 -32.63 -8.92
C ALA A 394 -17.17 -34.10 -9.37
N LYS A 395 -17.80 -34.35 -10.53
CA LYS A 395 -17.83 -35.67 -11.16
C LYS A 395 -16.43 -36.18 -11.48
N MET A 396 -15.59 -35.36 -12.11
CA MET A 396 -14.21 -35.76 -12.43
C MET A 396 -13.40 -36.05 -11.17
N ALA A 397 -13.53 -35.23 -10.12
CA ALA A 397 -12.86 -35.46 -8.84
C ALA A 397 -13.33 -36.77 -8.17
N LEU A 398 -14.65 -37.02 -8.21
CA LEU A 398 -15.27 -38.23 -7.70
C LEU A 398 -14.71 -39.49 -8.40
N LEU A 399 -14.75 -39.49 -9.73
CA LEU A 399 -14.35 -40.64 -10.55
C LEU A 399 -12.84 -40.89 -10.51
N HIS A 400 -12.01 -39.85 -10.59
CA HIS A 400 -10.57 -40.02 -10.75
C HIS A 400 -9.79 -40.16 -9.44
N PHE A 401 -10.34 -39.65 -8.34
CA PHE A 401 -9.59 -39.56 -7.07
C PHE A 401 -10.36 -40.12 -5.88
N LEU A 402 -11.61 -39.69 -5.65
CA LEU A 402 -12.34 -40.06 -4.44
C LEU A 402 -12.74 -41.54 -4.43
N LEU A 403 -13.46 -42.02 -5.45
CA LEU A 403 -13.89 -43.42 -5.53
C LEU A 403 -12.72 -44.40 -5.57
N PRO A 404 -11.66 -44.19 -6.38
CA PRO A 404 -10.49 -45.08 -6.36
C PRO A 404 -9.79 -45.13 -5.00
N LYS A 405 -9.78 -44.02 -4.25
CA LYS A 405 -9.17 -43.98 -2.90
C LYS A 405 -10.04 -44.66 -1.85
N THR A 406 -11.36 -44.62 -1.99
CA THR A 406 -12.30 -45.19 -1.01
C THR A 406 -12.66 -46.64 -1.28
N TYR A 407 -12.39 -47.12 -2.49
CA TYR A 407 -12.74 -48.48 -2.88
C TYR A 407 -11.95 -49.53 -2.09
N ASP A 408 -12.72 -50.40 -1.46
CA ASP A 408 -12.32 -51.62 -0.79
C ASP A 408 -13.56 -52.54 -0.87
N GLU A 409 -13.38 -53.86 -0.93
CA GLU A 409 -14.48 -54.82 -1.09
C GLU A 409 -15.35 -54.96 0.17
N ASN A 410 -14.98 -54.29 1.25
CA ASN A 410 -15.75 -54.30 2.49
C ASN A 410 -17.05 -53.45 2.40
N ASP A 411 -18.09 -53.89 3.09
CA ASP A 411 -19.40 -53.24 3.10
C ASP A 411 -19.35 -51.75 3.47
N ALA A 412 -18.43 -51.33 4.33
CA ALA A 412 -18.32 -49.94 4.77
C ALA A 412 -17.84 -49.01 3.65
N ALA A 413 -16.85 -49.46 2.87
CA ALA A 413 -16.30 -48.75 1.72
C ALA A 413 -17.30 -48.70 0.54
N LEU A 414 -18.01 -49.80 0.29
CA LEU A 414 -19.10 -49.84 -0.70
C LEU A 414 -20.22 -48.85 -0.33
N LYS A 415 -20.70 -48.88 0.93
CA LYS A 415 -21.71 -47.92 1.43
C LYS A 415 -21.23 -46.47 1.32
N LYS A 416 -19.96 -46.21 1.64
CA LYS A 416 -19.38 -44.86 1.53
C LYS A 416 -19.32 -44.39 0.07
N SER A 417 -18.99 -45.27 -0.87
CA SER A 417 -18.96 -44.97 -2.31
C SER A 417 -20.36 -44.68 -2.86
N ILE A 418 -21.37 -45.48 -2.47
CA ILE A 418 -22.79 -45.23 -2.82
C ILE A 418 -23.25 -43.88 -2.29
N HIS A 419 -22.85 -43.53 -1.05
CA HIS A 419 -23.20 -42.25 -0.46
C HIS A 419 -22.66 -41.08 -1.30
N PHE A 420 -21.38 -41.08 -1.67
CA PHE A 420 -20.80 -40.03 -2.52
C PHE A 420 -21.45 -39.93 -3.90
N LEU A 421 -21.73 -41.08 -4.54
CA LEU A 421 -22.44 -41.11 -5.82
C LEU A 421 -23.86 -40.53 -5.71
N SER A 422 -24.50 -40.70 -4.55
CA SER A 422 -25.85 -40.16 -4.28
C SER A 422 -25.84 -38.66 -3.96
N GLU A 423 -24.72 -38.11 -3.47
CA GLU A 423 -24.57 -36.67 -3.22
C GLU A 423 -24.43 -35.85 -4.52
N MET A 424 -24.14 -36.48 -5.67
CA MET A 424 -24.04 -35.80 -6.96
C MET A 424 -25.36 -35.15 -7.38
N PRO A 425 -25.39 -33.87 -7.81
CA PRO A 425 -26.64 -33.21 -8.18
C PRO A 425 -27.23 -33.70 -9.52
N GLY A 426 -28.33 -34.46 -9.44
CA GLY A 426 -29.00 -35.08 -10.60
C GLY A 426 -28.40 -36.44 -10.96
N PRO A 427 -28.24 -37.37 -9.99
CA PRO A 427 -27.48 -38.60 -10.21
C PRO A 427 -28.20 -39.58 -11.15
N GLU A 428 -29.52 -39.48 -11.27
CA GLU A 428 -30.33 -40.28 -12.20
C GLU A 428 -30.20 -39.83 -13.66
N ASP A 429 -29.83 -38.56 -13.87
CA ASP A 429 -29.70 -37.97 -15.20
C ASP A 429 -28.30 -38.21 -15.80
N ASP A 430 -27.33 -38.63 -14.97
CA ASP A 430 -25.97 -38.95 -15.37
C ASP A 430 -25.76 -40.47 -15.44
N ALA A 431 -25.76 -41.00 -16.66
CA ALA A 431 -25.65 -42.44 -16.91
C ALA A 431 -24.42 -43.08 -16.25
N GLU A 432 -23.30 -42.36 -16.14
CA GLU A 432 -22.06 -42.91 -15.59
C GLU A 432 -22.12 -43.04 -14.07
N ILE A 433 -22.65 -42.00 -13.41
CA ILE A 433 -22.87 -42.00 -11.97
C ILE A 433 -23.90 -43.07 -11.60
N LYS A 434 -24.95 -43.21 -12.40
CA LYS A 434 -25.97 -44.24 -12.22
C LYS A 434 -25.40 -45.65 -12.35
N THR A 435 -24.68 -45.96 -13.44
CA THR A 435 -24.02 -47.26 -13.64
C THR A 435 -23.13 -47.61 -12.45
N LEU A 436 -22.30 -46.67 -11.98
CA LEU A 436 -21.42 -46.92 -10.83
C LEU A 436 -22.22 -47.17 -9.55
N ARG A 437 -23.24 -46.36 -9.27
CA ARG A 437 -24.05 -46.52 -8.06
C ARG A 437 -24.78 -47.85 -8.05
N ASP A 438 -25.37 -48.25 -9.18
CA ASP A 438 -26.09 -49.50 -9.32
C ASP A 438 -25.12 -50.70 -9.19
N THR A 439 -23.91 -50.57 -9.75
CA THR A 439 -22.81 -51.55 -9.57
C THR A 439 -22.43 -51.72 -8.10
N TYR A 440 -22.13 -50.63 -7.38
CA TYR A 440 -21.78 -50.68 -5.96
C TYR A 440 -22.91 -51.24 -5.11
N THR A 441 -24.18 -50.97 -5.48
CA THR A 441 -25.35 -51.49 -4.78
C THR A 441 -25.49 -52.99 -4.99
N ALA A 442 -25.26 -53.50 -6.19
CA ALA A 442 -25.27 -54.95 -6.47
C ALA A 442 -24.14 -55.69 -5.73
N LEU A 443 -22.94 -55.11 -5.66
CA LEU A 443 -21.83 -55.68 -4.90
C LEU A 443 -22.11 -55.72 -3.38
N LEU A 444 -22.87 -54.75 -2.86
CA LEU A 444 -23.29 -54.72 -1.46
C LEU A 444 -24.44 -55.69 -1.18
N ASP A 445 -25.42 -55.72 -2.07
CA ASP A 445 -26.62 -56.56 -2.01
C ASP A 445 -26.45 -57.78 -2.92
N LYS A 446 -25.61 -58.72 -2.46
CA LYS A 446 -25.15 -59.91 -3.19
C LYS A 446 -26.29 -60.79 -3.75
N ASP A 447 -27.52 -60.59 -3.29
CA ASP A 447 -28.72 -61.28 -3.74
C ASP A 447 -29.32 -60.67 -5.04
N ASN A 448 -28.80 -59.54 -5.53
CA ASN A 448 -29.31 -58.80 -6.70
C ASN A 448 -28.30 -58.75 -7.87
N MET A 449 -27.73 -59.91 -8.22
CA MET A 449 -26.71 -60.07 -9.28
C MET A 449 -27.28 -60.36 -10.69
N GLU A 450 -28.60 -60.35 -10.87
CA GLU A 450 -29.26 -60.66 -12.17
C GLU A 450 -28.86 -59.72 -13.33
N HIS A 451 -28.19 -58.60 -13.03
CA HIS A 451 -27.75 -57.61 -14.01
C HIS A 451 -26.22 -57.45 -14.10
N ALA A 452 -25.44 -58.36 -13.50
CA ALA A 452 -23.97 -58.27 -13.47
C ALA A 452 -23.32 -58.15 -14.86
N ASP A 453 -23.76 -58.96 -15.84
CA ASP A 453 -23.31 -58.90 -17.23
C ASP A 453 -23.52 -57.52 -17.90
N ARG A 454 -24.62 -56.85 -17.55
CA ARG A 454 -24.91 -55.51 -18.06
C ARG A 454 -23.95 -54.50 -17.43
N TYR A 455 -23.76 -54.56 -16.12
CA TYR A 455 -22.84 -53.65 -15.42
C TYR A 455 -21.40 -53.82 -15.90
N ILE A 456 -20.91 -55.05 -16.09
CA ILE A 456 -19.56 -55.30 -16.64
C ILE A 456 -19.38 -54.61 -18.00
N LYS A 457 -20.35 -54.73 -18.91
CA LYS A 457 -20.29 -54.07 -20.23
C LYS A 457 -20.27 -52.54 -20.11
N GLU A 458 -21.09 -51.97 -19.23
CA GLU A 458 -21.13 -50.52 -19.01
C GLU A 458 -19.83 -50.00 -18.36
N LEU A 459 -19.24 -50.74 -17.41
CA LEU A 459 -17.94 -50.42 -16.81
C LEU A 459 -16.81 -50.48 -17.84
N GLN A 460 -16.82 -51.47 -18.75
CA GLN A 460 -15.85 -51.56 -19.86
C GLN A 460 -16.00 -50.37 -20.83
N GLN A 461 -17.22 -49.91 -21.10
CA GLN A 461 -17.45 -48.69 -21.89
C GLN A 461 -16.90 -47.44 -21.18
N LEU A 462 -17.06 -47.35 -19.86
CA LEU A 462 -16.46 -46.28 -19.06
C LEU A 462 -14.92 -46.32 -19.10
N GLN A 463 -14.32 -47.51 -19.03
CA GLN A 463 -12.86 -47.68 -19.19
C GLN A 463 -12.39 -47.18 -20.56
N GLN A 464 -13.14 -47.45 -21.64
CA GLN A 464 -12.77 -46.95 -22.97
C GLN A 464 -12.92 -45.42 -23.09
N LYS A 465 -13.89 -44.84 -22.38
CA LYS A 465 -14.19 -43.40 -22.41
C LYS A 465 -13.12 -42.56 -21.71
N TYR A 466 -12.66 -43.02 -20.54
CA TYR A 466 -11.70 -42.27 -19.73
C TYR A 466 -10.28 -42.79 -19.91
N LYS A 467 -9.26 -41.94 -19.72
CA LYS A 467 -7.83 -42.33 -19.80
C LYS A 467 -7.13 -42.36 -18.44
N SER A 468 -7.87 -42.13 -17.36
CA SER A 468 -7.31 -42.06 -16.01
C SER A 468 -6.92 -43.44 -15.51
N GLN A 469 -5.65 -43.63 -15.16
CA GLN A 469 -5.13 -44.89 -14.63
C GLN A 469 -5.83 -45.29 -13.33
N ASN A 470 -6.05 -44.34 -12.42
CA ASN A 470 -6.74 -44.60 -11.14
C ASN A 470 -8.17 -45.10 -11.35
N LEU A 471 -8.89 -44.46 -12.27
CA LEU A 471 -10.25 -44.87 -12.63
C LEU A 471 -10.24 -46.24 -13.32
N HIS A 472 -9.28 -46.52 -14.20
CA HIS A 472 -9.16 -47.84 -14.82
C HIS A 472 -8.94 -48.94 -13.80
N THR A 473 -8.04 -48.73 -12.83
CA THR A 473 -7.81 -49.68 -11.74
C THR A 473 -9.08 -49.92 -10.93
N LEU A 474 -9.81 -48.85 -10.60
CA LEU A 474 -11.11 -48.97 -9.91
C LEU A 474 -12.11 -49.80 -10.72
N LEU A 475 -12.32 -49.43 -11.99
CA LEU A 475 -13.29 -50.10 -12.87
C LEU A 475 -12.92 -51.57 -13.08
N GLN A 476 -11.61 -51.88 -13.15
CA GLN A 476 -11.12 -53.25 -13.25
C GLN A 476 -11.43 -54.04 -11.98
N GLY A 477 -11.15 -53.47 -10.81
CA GLY A 477 -11.49 -54.09 -9.53
C GLY A 477 -12.99 -54.36 -9.41
N LEU A 478 -13.84 -53.41 -9.78
CA LEU A 478 -15.30 -53.59 -9.79
C LEU A 478 -15.75 -54.70 -10.75
N ILE A 479 -15.14 -54.82 -11.94
CA ILE A 479 -15.42 -55.90 -12.88
C ILE A 479 -15.01 -57.25 -12.29
N GLU A 480 -13.82 -57.34 -11.70
CA GLU A 480 -13.31 -58.56 -11.06
C GLU A 480 -14.20 -58.98 -9.90
N SER A 481 -14.58 -58.06 -9.00
CA SER A 481 -15.51 -58.37 -7.91
C SER A 481 -16.86 -58.85 -8.43
N LEU A 482 -17.41 -58.25 -9.51
CA LEU A 482 -18.67 -58.72 -10.10
C LEU A 482 -18.53 -60.14 -10.68
N MET A 483 -17.40 -60.44 -11.34
CA MET A 483 -17.13 -61.77 -11.89
C MET A 483 -16.98 -62.83 -10.81
N ASP A 484 -16.45 -62.50 -9.63
CA ASP A 484 -16.31 -63.44 -8.52
C ASP A 484 -17.65 -63.85 -7.88
N TYR A 485 -18.72 -63.08 -8.09
CA TYR A 485 -20.07 -63.38 -7.59
C TYR A 485 -21.03 -63.96 -8.66
N MET A 486 -20.56 -64.08 -9.91
CA MET A 486 -21.26 -64.78 -10.99
C MET A 486 -20.89 -66.26 -11.02
#